data_AF-A0A7S3ANH7-F1
#
_entry.id   AF-A0A7S3ANH7-F1
#
_cell.length_a   1.000
_cell.length_b   1.000
_cell.length_c   1.000
_cell.angle_alpha   90.00
_cell.angle_beta   90.00
_cell.angle_gamma   90.00
#
_symmetry.space_group_name_H-M   'P 1'
#
loop_
_entity.id
_entity.type
_entity.pdbx_description
1 polymer ?
#
loop_
_entity_poly.entity_id
_entity_poly.type
_entity_poly.pdbx_seq_one_letter_code
_entity_poly.pdbx_strand_id
1 'polypeptide(L)'
;AMPSTTARASIYVPLVNALAAQADSYPLEQDPTGISAGRLGAFLSQCHLQTSVHSSAATMTSAAQNLLGMKIAQEMGINIPGAFGVWLAAACVPAAAGMLAMPAIVHALHPPTVKSTPGACDDACARLDALGPLSRDERLVVATMLGTVALWIF
;
A
#
# COMPACT_ATOMS: atom_id res chain seq x y z
N ALA A 1 7.36 -4.86 7.71
CA ALA A 1 6.46 -5.25 6.60
C ALA A 1 5.23 -5.94 7.18
N MET A 2 4.00 -5.51 6.89
CA MET A 2 2.83 -6.25 7.38
C MET A 2 2.63 -7.54 6.55
N PRO A 3 2.49 -8.73 7.15
CA PRO A 3 2.45 -10.02 6.43
C PRO A 3 1.09 -10.34 5.78
N SER A 4 0.20 -9.35 5.68
CA SER A 4 -1.14 -9.53 5.12
C SER A 4 -1.53 -8.36 4.22
N THR A 5 -2.02 -8.68 3.02
CA THR A 5 -2.57 -7.70 2.08
C THR A 5 -3.86 -7.07 2.62
N THR A 6 -4.69 -7.86 3.32
CA THR A 6 -5.93 -7.37 3.94
C THR A 6 -5.64 -6.40 5.10
N ALA A 7 -4.65 -6.71 5.94
CA ALA A 7 -4.25 -5.82 7.03
C ALA A 7 -3.63 -4.51 6.52
N ARG A 8 -2.93 -4.55 5.38
CA ARG A 8 -2.49 -3.33 4.71
C ARG A 8 -3.69 -2.55 4.20
N ALA A 9 -4.58 -3.18 3.43
CA ALA A 9 -5.75 -2.52 2.88
C ALA A 9 -6.61 -1.83 3.96
N SER A 10 -6.80 -2.45 5.13
CA SER A 10 -7.59 -1.85 6.22
C SER A 10 -7.01 -0.55 6.77
N ILE A 11 -5.69 -0.37 6.72
CA ILE A 11 -5.02 0.87 7.16
C ILE A 11 -5.12 1.96 6.07
N TYR A 12 -5.02 1.58 4.80
CA TYR A 12 -4.99 2.54 3.70
C TYR A 12 -6.38 2.98 3.22
N VAL A 13 -7.42 2.16 3.38
CA VAL A 13 -8.79 2.50 2.94
C VAL A 13 -9.30 3.81 3.58
N PRO A 14 -9.18 4.05 4.90
CA PRO A 14 -9.59 5.33 5.50
C PRO A 14 -8.81 6.53 4.93
N LEU A 15 -7.51 6.36 4.66
CA LEU A 15 -6.67 7.41 4.08
C LEU A 15 -7.10 7.73 2.64
N VAL A 16 -7.33 6.70 1.81
CA VAL A 16 -7.82 6.86 0.44
C VAL A 16 -9.19 7.56 0.44
N ASN A 17 -10.08 7.19 1.36
CA ASN A 17 -11.39 7.83 1.48
C ASN A 17 -11.27 9.31 1.90
N ALA A 18 -10.37 9.64 2.83
CA ALA A 18 -10.15 11.03 3.26
C ALA A 18 -9.57 11.91 2.13
N LEU A 19 -8.72 11.35 1.28
CA LEU A 19 -8.18 12.04 0.10
C LEU A 19 -9.21 12.14 -1.03
N ALA A 20 -9.99 11.08 -1.26
CA ALA A 20 -11.06 11.07 -2.23
C ALA A 20 -12.15 12.10 -1.90
N ALA A 21 -12.57 12.18 -0.63
CA ALA A 21 -13.54 13.15 -0.16
C ALA A 21 -13.09 14.61 -0.37
N GLN A 22 -11.79 14.90 -0.22
CA GLN A 22 -11.25 16.24 -0.52
C GLN A 22 -11.33 16.61 -2.00
N ALA A 23 -11.37 15.61 -2.89
CA ALA A 23 -11.54 15.80 -4.32
C ALA A 23 -13.01 15.63 -4.77
N ASP A 24 -13.96 15.71 -3.83
CA ASP A 24 -15.38 15.45 -4.05
C ASP A 24 -15.63 14.12 -4.80
N SER A 25 -14.88 13.09 -4.39
CA SER A 25 -14.93 11.74 -4.93
C SER A 25 -15.46 10.78 -3.87
N TYR A 26 -16.69 10.30 -4.07
CA TYR A 26 -17.39 9.51 -3.07
C TYR A 26 -17.57 8.04 -3.51
N PRO A 27 -17.59 7.09 -2.56
CA PRO A 27 -17.92 5.70 -2.86
C PRO A 27 -19.38 5.56 -3.32
N LEU A 28 -19.68 4.46 -4.02
CA LEU A 28 -21.03 4.17 -4.58
C LEU A 28 -22.16 4.20 -3.53
N GLU A 29 -21.84 3.94 -2.26
CA GLU A 29 -22.80 4.02 -1.15
C GLU A 29 -23.28 5.46 -0.89
N GLN A 30 -22.43 6.46 -1.16
CA GLN A 30 -22.72 7.89 -0.97
C GLN A 30 -23.11 8.58 -2.28
N ASP A 31 -22.63 8.09 -3.43
CA ASP A 31 -23.03 8.52 -4.76
C ASP A 31 -23.42 7.32 -5.63
N PRO A 32 -24.72 6.94 -5.67
CA PRO A 32 -25.22 5.81 -6.45
C PRO A 32 -25.01 5.96 -7.96
N THR A 33 -24.78 7.19 -8.44
CA THR A 33 -24.52 7.44 -9.86
C THR A 33 -23.12 7.00 -10.28
N GLY A 34 -22.19 6.84 -9.32
CA GLY A 34 -20.82 6.43 -9.54
C GLY A 34 -19.95 7.46 -10.29
N ILE A 35 -20.51 8.64 -10.60
CA ILE A 35 -19.84 9.68 -11.39
C ILE A 35 -18.70 10.31 -10.58
N SER A 36 -18.90 10.53 -9.28
CA SER A 36 -17.88 11.12 -8.41
C SER A 36 -16.73 10.17 -8.10
N ALA A 37 -16.94 8.85 -8.10
CA ALA A 37 -15.90 7.86 -7.79
C ALA A 37 -14.69 7.94 -8.75
N GLY A 38 -14.93 8.31 -10.01
CA GLY A 38 -13.88 8.47 -11.04
C GLY A 38 -13.02 9.73 -10.88
N ARG A 39 -13.36 10.65 -9.95
CA ARG A 39 -12.63 11.90 -9.77
C ARG A 39 -11.23 11.69 -9.22
N LEU A 40 -11.11 10.89 -8.17
CA LEU A 40 -9.83 10.55 -7.55
C LEU A 40 -9.87 9.20 -6.82
N GLY A 41 -10.99 8.86 -6.18
CA GLY A 41 -11.12 7.67 -5.32
C GLY A 41 -10.88 6.35 -6.04
N ALA A 42 -11.44 6.16 -7.25
CA ALA A 42 -11.23 4.96 -8.04
C ALA A 42 -9.76 4.79 -8.46
N PHE A 43 -9.10 5.88 -8.87
CA PHE A 43 -7.68 5.87 -9.20
C PHE A 43 -6.81 5.50 -7.99
N LEU A 44 -7.02 6.16 -6.84
CA LEU A 44 -6.25 5.90 -5.62
C LEU A 44 -6.45 4.46 -5.11
N SER A 45 -7.68 3.97 -5.14
CA SER A 45 -8.00 2.60 -4.71
C SER A 45 -7.33 1.55 -5.61
N GLN A 46 -7.44 1.72 -6.93
CA GLN A 46 -6.78 0.83 -7.90
C GLN A 46 -5.26 0.89 -7.77
N CYS A 47 -4.70 2.10 -7.66
CA CYS A 47 -3.26 2.27 -7.47
C CYS A 47 -2.78 1.58 -6.20
N HIS A 48 -3.51 1.74 -5.08
CA HIS A 48 -3.19 1.08 -3.82
C HIS A 48 -3.22 -0.45 -3.93
N LEU A 49 -4.28 -1.01 -4.53
CA LEU A 49 -4.42 -2.46 -4.70
C LEU A 49 -3.28 -3.05 -5.52
N GLN A 50 -3.00 -2.47 -6.69
CA GLN A 50 -1.96 -2.97 -7.60
C GLN A 50 -0.57 -2.83 -6.99
N THR A 51 -0.28 -1.71 -6.32
CA THR A 51 1.02 -1.48 -5.68
C THR A 51 1.24 -2.40 -4.48
N SER A 52 0.17 -2.74 -3.74
CA SER A 52 0.23 -3.64 -2.59
C SER A 52 0.60 -5.08 -2.98
N VAL A 53 0.21 -5.53 -4.17
CA VAL A 53 0.62 -6.85 -4.70
C VAL A 53 2.13 -6.90 -4.92
N HIS A 54 2.72 -5.85 -5.50
CA HIS A 54 4.17 -5.77 -5.72
C HIS A 54 4.95 -5.74 -4.41
N SER A 55 4.47 -4.98 -3.41
CA SER A 55 5.04 -5.01 -2.05
C SER A 55 4.97 -6.40 -1.41
N SER A 56 3.91 -7.18 -1.73
CA SER A 56 3.76 -8.56 -1.22
C SER A 56 4.72 -9.55 -1.88
N ALA A 57 5.04 -9.34 -3.15
CA ALA A 57 5.94 -10.20 -3.91
C ALA A 57 7.42 -10.04 -3.48
N ALA A 58 7.78 -8.85 -2.97
CA ALA A 58 9.16 -8.51 -2.61
C ALA A 58 9.79 -9.43 -1.55
N THR A 59 8.99 -9.97 -0.62
CA THR A 59 9.47 -10.89 0.42
C THR A 59 8.66 -12.18 0.45
N MET A 60 9.34 -13.30 0.67
CA MET A 60 8.70 -14.62 0.71
C MET A 60 7.63 -14.73 1.81
N THR A 61 7.76 -13.98 2.91
CA THR A 61 6.86 -14.05 4.07
C THR A 61 5.70 -13.06 4.03
N SER A 62 5.65 -12.16 3.04
CA SER A 62 4.63 -11.11 2.99
C SER A 62 3.24 -11.58 2.54
N ALA A 63 3.11 -12.76 1.97
CA ALA A 63 1.83 -13.35 1.58
C ALA A 63 1.88 -14.89 1.65
N ALA A 64 0.79 -15.52 2.09
CA ALA A 64 0.68 -16.98 2.16
C ALA A 64 0.88 -17.67 0.80
N GLN A 65 0.51 -16.99 -0.29
CA GLN A 65 0.68 -17.47 -1.67
C GLN A 65 2.17 -17.72 -2.01
N ASN A 66 3.08 -16.87 -1.49
CA ASN A 66 4.52 -17.01 -1.74
C ASN A 66 5.05 -18.28 -1.06
N LEU A 67 4.63 -18.55 0.18
CA LEU A 67 4.99 -19.77 0.92
C LEU A 67 4.40 -21.03 0.27
N LEU A 68 3.19 -20.95 -0.27
CA LEU A 68 2.59 -22.05 -1.03
C LEU A 68 3.39 -22.37 -2.30
N GLY A 69 3.82 -21.35 -3.04
CA GLY A 69 4.69 -21.54 -4.22
C GLY A 69 6.00 -22.24 -3.87
N MET A 70 6.62 -21.86 -2.74
CA MET A 70 7.82 -22.53 -2.22
C MET A 70 7.57 -23.98 -1.82
N LYS A 71 6.42 -24.29 -1.22
CA LYS A 71 6.02 -25.67 -0.89
C LYS A 71 5.87 -26.53 -2.14
N ILE A 72 5.21 -26.01 -3.17
CA ILE A 72 5.04 -26.72 -4.45
C ILE A 72 6.41 -26.97 -5.12
N ALA A 73 7.31 -25.98 -5.09
CA ALA A 73 8.67 -26.14 -5.60
C ALA A 73 9.43 -27.26 -4.87
N GLN A 74 9.30 -27.34 -3.54
CA GLN A 74 9.88 -28.43 -2.75
C GLN A 74 9.30 -29.80 -3.11
N GLU A 75 7.98 -29.90 -3.32
CA GLU A 75 7.32 -31.15 -3.75
C GLU A 75 7.77 -31.63 -5.13
N MET A 76 8.17 -30.70 -6.01
CA MET A 76 8.77 -31.01 -7.32
C MET A 76 10.28 -31.33 -7.25
N GLY A 77 10.86 -31.41 -6.05
CA GLY A 77 12.29 -31.70 -5.85
C GLY A 77 13.22 -30.49 -5.97
N ILE A 78 12.67 -29.26 -6.09
CA ILE A 78 13.45 -28.03 -6.15
C ILE A 78 13.67 -27.54 -4.72
N ASN A 79 14.79 -27.92 -4.12
CA ASN A 79 15.16 -27.45 -2.79
C ASN A 79 16.06 -26.21 -2.90
N ILE A 80 15.57 -25.06 -2.43
CA ILE A 80 16.31 -23.79 -2.48
C ILE A 80 16.97 -23.54 -1.12
N PRO A 81 18.28 -23.81 -0.95
CA PRO A 81 18.99 -23.45 0.28
C PRO A 81 18.98 -21.93 0.44
N GLY A 82 18.64 -21.45 1.64
CA GLY A 82 18.53 -20.01 1.89
C GLY A 82 17.38 -19.34 1.12
N ALA A 83 16.26 -20.04 0.93
CA ALA A 83 15.09 -19.62 0.15
C ALA A 83 14.68 -18.14 0.35
N PHE A 84 14.74 -17.63 1.57
CA PHE A 84 14.44 -16.22 1.85
C PHE A 84 15.38 -15.25 1.12
N GLY A 85 16.69 -15.47 1.19
CA GLY A 85 17.68 -14.61 0.54
C GLY A 85 17.64 -14.71 -0.98
N VAL A 86 17.46 -15.93 -1.50
CA VAL A 86 17.31 -16.17 -2.95
C VAL A 86 16.05 -15.50 -3.48
N TRP A 87 14.92 -15.64 -2.78
CA TRP A 87 13.67 -14.99 -3.14
C TRP A 87 13.83 -13.47 -3.11
N LEU A 88 14.40 -12.92 -2.04
CA LEU A 88 14.58 -11.48 -1.89
C LEU A 88 15.46 -10.92 -3.01
N ALA A 89 16.58 -11.56 -3.33
CA ALA A 89 17.47 -11.12 -4.39
C ALA A 89 16.82 -11.20 -5.78
N ALA A 90 16.01 -12.24 -6.04
CA ALA A 90 15.32 -12.41 -7.31
C ALA A 90 14.11 -11.47 -7.45
N ALA A 91 13.36 -11.25 -6.37
CA ALA A 91 12.08 -10.55 -6.40
C ALA A 91 12.20 -9.05 -6.12
N CYS A 92 13.25 -8.56 -5.45
CA CYS A 92 13.34 -7.15 -5.04
C CYS A 92 13.34 -6.18 -6.22
N VAL A 93 14.12 -6.48 -7.27
CA VAL A 93 14.22 -5.64 -8.48
C VAL A 93 12.90 -5.57 -9.24
N PRO A 94 12.26 -6.70 -9.64
CA PRO A 94 10.98 -6.65 -10.35
C PRO A 94 9.85 -6.10 -9.47
N ALA A 95 9.85 -6.37 -8.16
CA ALA A 95 8.87 -5.80 -7.24
C ALA A 95 9.00 -4.28 -7.16
N ALA A 96 10.21 -3.74 -7.01
CA ALA A 96 10.45 -2.30 -6.98
C ALA A 96 10.08 -1.63 -8.32
N ALA A 97 10.47 -2.24 -9.44
CA ALA A 97 10.13 -1.75 -10.77
C ALA A 97 8.60 -1.70 -10.98
N GLY A 98 7.89 -2.78 -10.63
CA GLY A 98 6.43 -2.81 -10.74
C GLY A 98 5.74 -1.85 -9.78
N MET A 99 6.29 -1.65 -8.57
CA MET A 99 5.78 -0.67 -7.60
C MET A 99 5.82 0.76 -8.14
N LEU A 100 6.86 1.11 -8.92
CA LEU A 100 7.00 2.42 -9.55
C LEU A 100 6.21 2.52 -10.86
N ALA A 101 6.11 1.44 -11.63
CA ALA A 101 5.41 1.41 -12.91
C ALA A 101 3.88 1.37 -12.76
N MET A 102 3.35 0.68 -11.74
CA MET A 102 1.90 0.52 -11.57
C MET A 102 1.12 1.83 -11.45
N PRO A 103 1.57 2.84 -10.67
CA PRO A 103 0.91 4.14 -10.64
C PRO A 103 0.77 4.76 -12.03
N ALA A 104 1.80 4.67 -12.87
CA ALA A 104 1.77 5.18 -14.24
C ALA A 104 0.82 4.39 -15.15
N ILE A 105 0.80 3.06 -15.03
CA ILE A 105 -0.11 2.19 -15.79
C ILE A 105 -1.56 2.45 -15.38
N VAL A 106 -1.84 2.50 -14.08
CA VAL A 106 -3.18 2.79 -13.56
C VAL A 106 -3.62 4.20 -13.96
N HIS A 107 -2.71 5.17 -14.00
CA HIS A 107 -3.02 6.52 -14.48
C HIS A 107 -3.36 6.54 -15.98
N ALA A 108 -2.72 5.69 -16.79
CA ALA A 108 -3.04 5.56 -18.20
C ALA A 108 -4.40 4.87 -18.44
N LEU A 109 -4.74 3.85 -17.64
CA LEU A 109 -5.99 3.08 -17.77
C LEU A 109 -7.20 3.78 -17.15
N HIS A 110 -7.01 4.40 -15.99
CA HIS A 110 -8.04 5.07 -15.20
C HIS A 110 -7.55 6.48 -14.80
N PRO A 111 -7.39 7.40 -15.77
CA PRO A 111 -6.94 8.75 -15.47
C PRO A 111 -7.94 9.45 -14.55
N PRO A 112 -7.50 9.98 -13.38
CA PRO A 112 -8.37 10.76 -12.53
C PRO A 112 -8.79 12.04 -13.24
N THR A 113 -10.04 12.48 -13.05
CA THR A 113 -10.51 13.75 -13.62
C THR A 113 -9.99 14.95 -12.83
N VAL A 114 -9.70 14.78 -11.54
CA VAL A 114 -8.99 15.76 -10.70
C VAL A 114 -7.49 15.48 -10.76
N LYS A 115 -6.75 16.28 -11.53
CA LYS A 115 -5.30 16.14 -11.75
C LYS A 115 -4.46 17.21 -11.06
N SER A 116 -5.10 18.24 -10.53
CA SER A 116 -4.42 19.36 -9.88
C SER A 116 -5.21 19.78 -8.66
N THR A 117 -4.55 19.74 -7.51
CA THR A 117 -5.07 20.29 -6.24
C THR A 117 -4.22 21.52 -5.92
N PRO A 118 -4.56 22.71 -6.46
CA PRO A 118 -3.83 23.92 -6.16
C PRO A 118 -3.93 24.21 -4.64
N GLY A 119 -2.80 24.45 -3.98
CA GLY A 119 -2.75 24.71 -2.53
C GLY A 119 -2.64 23.46 -1.64
N ALA A 120 -2.51 22.24 -2.19
CA ALA A 120 -2.43 21.02 -1.39
C ALA A 120 -1.30 21.01 -0.34
N CYS A 121 -0.15 21.65 -0.63
CA CYS A 121 0.92 21.80 0.36
C CYS A 121 0.51 22.74 1.51
N ASP A 122 -0.09 23.88 1.20
CA ASP A 122 -0.50 24.87 2.20
C ASP A 122 -1.61 24.30 3.10
N ASP A 123 -2.58 23.59 2.50
CA ASP A 123 -3.65 22.90 3.23
C ASP A 123 -3.10 21.75 4.09
N ALA A 124 -2.10 21.01 3.60
CA ALA A 124 -1.45 19.96 4.37
C ALA A 124 -0.68 20.54 5.58
N CYS A 125 0.05 21.63 5.38
CA CYS A 125 0.75 22.34 6.46
C CYS A 125 -0.24 22.87 7.50
N ALA A 126 -1.32 23.53 7.08
CA ALA A 126 -2.35 24.03 7.99
C ALA A 126 -3.01 22.90 8.81
N ARG A 127 -3.24 21.74 8.19
CA ARG A 127 -3.77 20.56 8.90
C ARG A 127 -2.75 19.94 9.85
N LEU A 128 -1.47 19.90 9.47
CA LEU A 128 -0.39 19.42 10.33
C LEU A 128 -0.25 20.31 11.58
N ASP A 129 -0.32 21.63 11.39
CA ASP A 129 -0.28 22.61 12.47
C ASP A 129 -1.51 22.48 13.38
N ALA A 130 -2.68 22.20 12.82
CA ALA A 130 -3.92 21.97 13.58
C ALA A 130 -3.91 20.66 14.39
N LEU A 131 -3.21 19.61 13.93
CA LEU A 131 -3.05 18.35 14.66
C LEU A 131 -2.15 18.50 15.89
N GLY A 132 -1.18 19.42 15.84
CA GLY A 132 -0.28 19.70 16.95
C GLY A 132 0.74 18.59 17.23
N PRO A 133 1.46 18.65 18.36
CA PRO A 133 2.50 17.69 18.68
C PRO A 133 1.93 16.29 18.99
N LEU A 134 2.67 15.24 18.62
CA LEU A 134 2.33 13.85 18.89
C LEU A 134 1.90 13.62 20.35
N SER A 135 0.75 12.99 20.51
CA SER A 135 0.21 12.56 21.80
C SER A 135 1.07 11.46 22.43
N ARG A 136 0.82 11.17 23.72
CA ARG A 136 1.51 10.08 24.42
C ARG A 136 1.22 8.72 23.78
N ASP A 137 -0.01 8.51 23.34
CA ASP A 137 -0.45 7.24 22.79
C ASP A 137 0.14 6.99 21.40
N GLU A 138 0.20 8.02 20.55
CA GLU A 138 0.87 7.93 19.24
C GLU A 138 2.36 7.62 19.38
N ARG A 139 3.04 8.21 20.37
CA ARG A 139 4.45 7.87 20.66
C ARG A 139 4.62 6.42 21.08
N LEU A 140 3.67 5.86 21.84
CA LEU A 140 3.72 4.46 22.26
C LEU A 140 3.50 3.51 21.06
N VAL A 141 2.59 3.85 20.14
CA VAL A 141 2.41 3.10 18.89
C VAL A 141 3.67 3.11 18.04
N VAL A 142 4.32 4.27 17.89
CA VAL A 142 5.59 4.36 17.14
C VAL A 142 6.68 3.51 17.81
N ALA A 143 6.81 3.57 19.14
CA ALA A 143 7.79 2.80 19.88
C ALA A 143 7.57 1.28 19.74
N THR A 144 6.32 0.82 19.84
CA THR A 144 5.98 -0.61 19.70
C THR A 144 6.17 -1.13 18.27
N MET A 145 5.85 -0.34 17.25
CA MET A 145 6.16 -0.70 15.86
C MET A 145 7.67 -0.83 15.63
N LEU A 146 8.47 0.12 16.12
CA LEU A 146 9.93 0.08 15.99
C LEU A 146 10.52 -1.13 16.74
N GLY A 147 10.05 -1.40 17.96
CA GLY A 147 10.48 -2.56 18.74
C GLY A 147 10.19 -3.88 18.01
N THR A 148 9.00 -4.01 17.41
CA THR A 148 8.62 -5.21 16.64
C THR A 148 9.50 -5.39 15.42
N VAL A 149 9.80 -4.31 14.67
CA VAL A 149 10.69 -4.39 13.50
C VAL A 149 12.11 -4.77 13.89
N ALA A 150 12.63 -4.21 14.99
CA ALA A 150 13.95 -4.57 15.49
C ALA A 150 14.03 -6.05 15.90
N LEU A 151 13.04 -6.55 16.67
CA LEU A 151 12.96 -7.96 17.06
C LEU A 151 12.77 -8.93 15.90
N TRP A 152 12.36 -8.45 14.73
CA TRP A 152 12.14 -9.30 13.57
C TRP A 152 13.41 -9.44 12.70
N ILE A 153 14.34 -8.51 12.84
CA ILE A 153 15.63 -8.50 12.14
C ILE A 153 16.69 -9.33 12.90
N PHE A 154 16.56 -9.42 14.23
CA PHE A 154 17.45 -10.18 15.12
C PHE A 154 16.82 -11.51 15.57
#